data_AF-A0A8T2FXA0-F1
#
_entry.id   AF-A0A8T2FXA0-F1
#
_cell.length_a   1.000
_cell.length_b   1.000
_cell.length_c   1.000
_cell.angle_alpha   90.00
_cell.angle_beta   90.00
_cell.angle_gamma   90.00
#
_symmetry.space_group_name_H-M   'P 1'
#
loop_
_entity.id
_entity.type
_entity.pdbx_description
1 polymer ?
#
loop_
_entity_poly.entity_id
_entity_poly.type
_entity_poly.pdbx_seq_one_letter_code
_entity_poly.pdbx_strand_id
1 'polypeptide(L)'
;MRKSADEMFIGVRRAPISSNVGGTSFYGGDEYCSYYQSNGGVAKEDDGSAKKGFRRTGKGKLTAEAVSEAINRAAQGLPFEVVYYPTAGWSDFVVKAEDVEASMAIFWTPGTRVKMAMETEDSSRITWFQGIVFYTYQETGPWRGSPWKQLQV
;
A
#
# COMPACT_ATOMS: atom_id res chain seq x y z
N MET A 1 8.52 -23.41 10.49
CA MET A 1 9.60 -23.25 9.48
C MET A 1 10.90 -23.76 10.09
N ARG A 2 11.71 -24.52 9.36
CA ARG A 2 12.98 -25.07 9.87
C ARG A 2 14.14 -24.32 9.23
N LYS A 3 15.06 -23.79 10.03
CA LYS A 3 16.27 -23.12 9.54
C LYS A 3 17.45 -24.09 9.43
N SER A 4 17.60 -24.99 10.38
CA SER A 4 18.65 -26.03 10.40
C SER A 4 18.15 -27.29 11.12
N ALA A 5 18.98 -28.32 11.23
CA ALA A 5 18.59 -29.61 11.82
C ALA A 5 17.87 -29.48 13.18
N ASP A 6 18.40 -28.61 14.04
CA ASP A 6 17.96 -28.44 15.42
C ASP A 6 17.29 -27.07 15.68
N GLU A 7 17.08 -26.25 14.63
CA GLU A 7 16.54 -24.90 14.77
C GLU A 7 15.20 -24.75 14.01
N MET A 8 14.12 -24.61 14.78
CA MET A 8 12.76 -24.41 14.28
C MET A 8 12.17 -23.08 14.75
N PHE A 9 11.38 -22.47 13.87
CA PHE A 9 10.64 -21.23 14.12
C PHE A 9 9.14 -21.43 13.90
N ILE A 10 8.36 -20.76 14.74
CA ILE A 10 6.91 -20.69 14.64
C ILE A 10 6.55 -19.23 14.38
N GLY A 11 5.77 -18.98 13.32
CA GLY A 11 5.18 -17.69 13.03
C GLY A 11 3.67 -17.76 13.19
N VAL A 12 3.06 -16.66 13.68
CA VAL A 12 1.60 -16.52 13.77
C VAL A 12 1.16 -15.39 12.85
N ARG A 13 0.21 -15.68 11.95
CA ARG A 13 -0.49 -14.67 11.16
C ARG A 13 -1.94 -14.61 11.64
N ARG A 14 -2.45 -13.40 11.87
CA ARG A 14 -3.83 -13.18 12.31
C ARG A 14 -4.68 -12.83 11.09
N ALA A 15 -5.86 -13.41 10.99
CA ALA A 15 -6.83 -13.03 9.96
C ALA A 15 -7.16 -11.53 10.07
N PRO A 16 -7.33 -10.81 8.94
CA PRO A 16 -7.80 -9.43 8.95
C PRO A 16 -9.13 -9.32 9.70
N ILE A 17 -9.31 -8.25 10.47
CA ILE A 17 -10.58 -7.98 11.14
C ILE A 17 -11.54 -7.42 10.07
N SER A 18 -12.46 -8.22 9.55
CA SER A 18 -13.53 -7.73 8.69
C SER A 18 -14.45 -6.84 9.52
N SER A 19 -14.45 -5.52 9.28
CA SER A 19 -15.50 -4.67 9.86
C SER A 19 -16.82 -5.01 9.17
N ASN A 20 -17.87 -5.27 9.95
CA ASN A 20 -19.24 -5.55 9.48
C ASN A 20 -19.93 -4.39 8.74
N VAL A 21 -19.17 -3.38 8.32
CA VAL A 21 -19.62 -2.25 7.51
C VAL A 21 -19.22 -2.60 6.08
N GLY A 22 -20.22 -2.99 5.28
CA GLY A 22 -20.04 -3.54 3.95
C GLY A 22 -19.13 -2.70 3.05
N GLY A 23 -18.36 -3.43 2.23
CA GLY A 23 -17.70 -2.87 1.05
C GLY A 23 -16.21 -2.60 1.19
N THR A 24 -15.41 -3.62 1.55
CA THR A 24 -14.00 -3.63 1.13
C THR A 24 -13.68 -5.00 0.54
N SER A 25 -13.48 -5.01 -0.76
CA SER A 25 -12.94 -6.17 -1.47
C SER A 25 -11.61 -6.56 -0.83
N PHE A 26 -11.43 -7.84 -0.49
CA PHE A 26 -10.15 -8.45 -0.08
C PHE A 26 -9.05 -8.28 -1.14
N TYR A 27 -9.43 -7.90 -2.36
CA TYR A 27 -8.57 -7.80 -3.53
C TYR A 27 -8.75 -6.41 -4.14
N GLY A 28 -7.92 -5.44 -3.74
CA GLY A 28 -7.92 -4.08 -4.31
C GLY A 28 -8.39 -2.94 -3.40
N GLY A 29 -8.49 -3.18 -2.10
CA GLY A 29 -8.89 -2.18 -1.11
C GLY A 29 -7.72 -1.45 -0.44
N ASP A 30 -6.79 -0.88 -1.20
CA ASP A 30 -5.99 0.22 -0.64
C ASP A 30 -6.98 1.36 -0.38
N GLU A 31 -7.23 1.70 0.88
CA GLU A 31 -8.21 2.68 1.34
C GLU A 31 -8.06 4.06 0.67
N TYR A 32 -8.50 4.20 -0.58
CA TYR A 32 -8.71 5.47 -1.26
C TYR A 32 -10.07 6.07 -0.86
N CYS A 33 -10.95 5.29 -0.22
CA CYS A 33 -12.28 5.73 0.19
C CYS A 33 -12.34 6.48 1.52
N SER A 34 -11.39 6.33 2.46
CA SER A 34 -11.51 7.05 3.74
C SER A 34 -10.99 8.50 3.71
N TYR A 35 -10.25 8.89 2.67
CA TYR A 35 -9.67 10.24 2.57
C TYR A 35 -10.65 11.26 1.96
N TYR A 36 -11.52 10.82 1.04
CA TYR A 36 -12.50 11.70 0.36
C TYR A 36 -13.94 11.52 0.85
N GLN A 37 -14.21 10.54 1.72
CA GLN A 37 -15.53 10.32 2.33
C GLN A 37 -15.50 10.66 3.83
N SER A 38 -15.04 11.86 4.15
CA SER A 38 -15.34 12.49 5.44
C SER A 38 -15.77 13.92 5.19
N ASN A 39 -17.06 14.09 4.91
CA ASN A 39 -17.71 15.40 5.05
C ASN A 39 -17.38 15.97 6.44
N GLY A 40 -16.64 17.07 6.47
CA GLY A 40 -16.80 18.14 7.47
C GLY A 40 -16.41 17.86 8.94
N GLY A 41 -15.46 16.96 9.21
CA GLY A 41 -14.96 16.75 10.58
C GLY A 41 -13.68 17.53 10.86
N VAL A 42 -13.77 18.75 11.39
CA VAL A 42 -12.63 19.52 11.92
C VAL A 42 -11.88 18.66 12.94
N ALA A 43 -10.60 18.35 12.66
CA ALA A 43 -9.76 17.66 13.61
C ALA A 43 -9.50 18.58 14.80
N LYS A 44 -10.21 18.36 15.91
CA LYS A 44 -9.85 18.96 17.20
C LYS A 44 -8.48 18.43 17.62
N GLU A 45 -7.61 19.35 18.00
CA GLU A 45 -6.38 19.06 18.72
C GLU A 45 -6.76 18.31 20.01
N ASP A 46 -6.29 17.08 20.15
CA ASP A 46 -6.60 16.21 21.27
C ASP A 46 -5.46 16.28 22.29
N ASP A 47 -5.84 16.75 23.48
CA ASP A 47 -5.04 16.97 24.67
C ASP A 47 -4.54 15.64 25.24
N GLY A 48 -3.25 15.35 25.02
CA GLY A 48 -2.37 14.90 26.09
C GLY A 48 -2.68 13.60 26.85
N SER A 49 -3.58 12.72 26.40
CA SER A 49 -3.92 11.51 27.18
C SER A 49 -3.51 10.18 26.53
N ALA A 50 -2.80 9.40 27.34
CA ALA A 50 -2.07 8.21 26.97
C ALA A 50 -2.97 7.01 26.58
N LYS A 51 -2.84 6.57 25.33
CA LYS A 51 -2.74 5.15 24.87
C LYS A 51 -2.64 5.13 23.35
N LYS A 52 -1.48 5.57 22.83
CA LYS A 52 -1.22 5.65 21.38
C LYS A 52 -0.87 4.26 20.83
N GLY A 53 -1.86 3.37 20.81
CA GLY A 53 -1.75 2.12 20.05
C GLY A 53 -1.88 2.45 18.57
N PHE A 54 -0.83 2.21 17.78
CA PHE A 54 -0.90 2.25 16.32
C PHE A 54 -1.95 1.23 15.86
N ARG A 55 -3.14 1.69 15.46
CA ARG A 55 -4.19 0.83 14.90
C ARG A 55 -3.97 0.71 13.39
N ARG A 56 -4.03 -0.53 12.90
CA ARG A 56 -3.89 -0.94 11.49
C ARG A 56 -5.11 -0.57 10.61
N THR A 57 -5.76 0.54 10.89
CA THR A 57 -7.02 0.97 10.24
C THR A 57 -6.78 2.15 9.28
N GLY A 58 -5.57 2.29 8.72
CA GLY A 58 -5.15 3.46 7.92
C GLY A 58 -5.12 4.80 8.67
N LYS A 59 -5.70 4.85 9.88
CA LYS A 59 -5.84 6.02 10.76
C LYS A 59 -4.65 6.22 11.72
N GLY A 60 -3.57 5.47 11.53
CA GLY A 60 -2.29 5.75 12.15
C GLY A 60 -1.71 7.01 11.53
N LYS A 61 -2.07 8.18 12.08
CA LYS A 61 -1.73 9.51 11.58
C LYS A 61 -0.21 9.67 11.42
N LEU A 62 0.31 9.32 10.24
CA LEU A 62 1.54 9.90 9.73
C LEU A 62 1.28 11.41 9.64
N THR A 63 1.99 12.21 10.41
CA THR A 63 1.76 13.66 10.42
C THR A 63 2.26 14.25 9.10
N ALA A 64 1.60 15.30 8.61
CA ALA A 64 2.04 16.01 7.41
C ALA A 64 3.48 16.53 7.55
N GLU A 65 3.89 16.87 8.78
CA GLU A 65 5.26 17.28 9.14
C GLU A 65 6.28 16.15 8.95
N ALA A 66 5.96 14.91 9.34
CA ALA A 66 6.85 13.78 9.12
C ALA A 66 7.03 13.49 7.62
N VAL A 67 5.97 13.67 6.83
CA VAL A 67 6.03 13.55 5.36
C VAL A 67 6.92 14.64 4.77
N SER A 68 6.72 15.90 5.17
CA SER A 68 7.50 17.01 4.63
C SER A 68 8.98 16.92 5.02
N GLU A 69 9.29 16.47 6.24
CA GLU A 69 10.68 16.20 6.64
C GLU A 69 11.31 15.11 5.77
N ALA A 70 10.60 14.00 5.52
CA ALA A 70 11.10 12.93 4.66
C ALA A 70 11.34 13.41 3.22
N ILE A 71 10.42 14.22 2.68
CA ILE A 71 10.59 14.84 1.35
C ILE A 71 11.82 15.73 1.31
N ASN A 72 12.03 16.57 2.33
CA ASN A 72 13.18 17.47 2.40
C ASN A 72 14.50 16.69 2.50
N ARG A 73 14.55 15.63 3.31
CA ARG A 73 15.72 14.74 3.40
C ARG A 73 16.00 14.07 2.06
N ALA A 74 14.97 13.52 1.41
CA ALA A 74 15.10 12.90 0.10
C ALA A 74 15.61 13.89 -0.96
N ALA A 75 15.11 15.12 -0.98
CA ALA A 75 15.56 16.18 -1.90
C ALA A 75 17.03 16.57 -1.68
N GLN A 76 17.53 16.43 -0.45
CA GLN A 76 18.93 16.67 -0.10
C GLN A 76 19.83 15.43 -0.27
N GLY A 77 19.27 14.28 -0.70
CA GLY A 77 20.01 13.02 -0.78
C GLY A 77 20.38 12.43 0.58
N LEU A 78 19.70 12.86 1.65
CA LEU A 78 19.92 12.37 3.01
C LEU A 78 19.07 11.13 3.29
N PRO A 79 19.55 10.20 4.14
CA PRO A 79 18.79 9.04 4.53
C PRO A 79 17.59 9.40 5.42
N PHE A 80 16.50 8.67 5.25
CA PHE A 80 15.31 8.72 6.09
C PHE A 80 14.76 7.30 6.29
N GLU A 81 13.95 7.11 7.32
CA GLU A 81 13.39 5.82 7.69
C GLU A 81 11.92 5.73 7.30
N VAL A 82 11.51 4.55 6.85
CA VAL A 82 10.11 4.23 6.60
C VAL A 82 9.78 2.89 7.25
N VAL A 83 8.60 2.81 7.85
CA VAL A 83 8.12 1.58 8.47
C VAL A 83 7.14 0.89 7.54
N TYR A 84 7.46 -0.34 7.15
CA TYR A 84 6.61 -1.15 6.28
C TYR A 84 5.93 -2.28 7.07
N TYR A 85 4.60 -2.31 7.00
CA TYR A 85 3.77 -3.36 7.60
C TYR A 85 3.06 -4.16 6.50
N PRO A 86 3.72 -5.19 5.93
CA PRO A 86 3.13 -5.97 4.84
C PRO A 86 1.82 -6.61 5.29
N THR A 87 0.79 -6.43 4.47
CA THR A 87 -0.54 -7.04 4.64
C THR A 87 -0.98 -7.60 3.30
N ALA A 88 -1.57 -8.80 3.31
CA ALA A 88 -2.08 -9.40 2.08
C ALA A 88 -3.06 -8.45 1.38
N GLY A 89 -2.84 -8.21 0.08
CA GLY A 89 -3.67 -7.32 -0.74
C GLY A 89 -3.30 -5.84 -0.70
N TRP A 90 -2.25 -5.44 0.04
CA TRP A 90 -1.71 -4.08 -0.01
C TRP A 90 -0.61 -3.97 -1.07
N SER A 91 -0.53 -2.80 -1.71
CA SER A 91 0.54 -2.50 -2.69
C SER A 91 1.86 -2.17 -1.99
N ASP A 92 2.97 -2.74 -2.48
CA ASP A 92 4.32 -2.38 -2.01
C ASP A 92 4.68 -0.95 -2.44
N PHE A 93 5.07 -0.09 -1.49
CA PHE A 93 5.48 1.30 -1.77
C PHE A 93 7.00 1.51 -1.77
N VAL A 94 7.78 0.51 -1.33
CA VAL A 94 9.24 0.49 -1.48
C VAL A 94 9.59 -0.62 -2.45
N VAL A 95 9.95 -0.24 -3.67
CA VAL A 95 10.27 -1.14 -4.78
C VAL A 95 11.66 -0.83 -5.33
N LYS A 96 12.30 -1.80 -5.97
CA LYS A 96 13.61 -1.58 -6.59
C LYS A 96 13.47 -0.63 -7.79
N ALA A 97 14.44 0.27 -7.96
CA ALA A 97 14.44 1.21 -9.08
C ALA A 97 14.43 0.49 -10.44
N GLU A 98 15.21 -0.59 -10.57
CA GLU A 98 15.32 -1.41 -11.77
C GLU A 98 13.96 -1.96 -12.22
N ASP A 99 13.14 -2.43 -11.28
CA ASP A 99 11.81 -2.98 -11.56
C ASP A 99 10.85 -1.88 -12.05
N VAL A 100 10.96 -0.68 -11.48
CA VAL A 100 10.16 0.49 -11.90
C VAL A 100 10.57 0.94 -13.30
N GLU A 101 11.87 1.06 -13.57
CA GLU A 101 12.40 1.46 -14.87
C GLU A 101 12.00 0.46 -15.97
N ALA A 102 12.13 -0.84 -15.71
CA ALA A 102 11.70 -1.89 -16.63
C ALA A 102 10.19 -1.83 -16.90
N SER A 103 9.37 -1.58 -15.87
CA SER A 103 7.93 -1.42 -16.01
C SER A 103 7.54 -0.14 -16.77
N MET A 104 8.28 0.95 -16.61
CA MET A 104 8.04 2.21 -17.30
C MET A 104 8.48 2.18 -18.77
N ALA A 105 9.43 1.30 -19.13
CA ALA A 105 9.81 1.08 -20.52
C ALA A 105 8.71 0.38 -21.35
N ILE A 106 7.72 -0.24 -20.69
CA ILE A 106 6.57 -0.84 -21.35
C ILE A 106 5.56 0.25 -21.73
N PHE A 107 5.14 0.27 -23.00
CA PHE A 107 4.06 1.13 -23.44
C PHE A 107 2.71 0.57 -23.00
N TRP A 108 2.24 1.01 -21.83
CA TRP A 108 0.93 0.63 -21.29
C TRP A 108 -0.18 1.30 -22.09
N THR A 109 -1.05 0.49 -22.70
CA THR A 109 -2.20 0.97 -23.48
C THR A 109 -3.48 0.28 -23.06
N PRO A 110 -4.65 0.93 -23.22
CA PRO A 110 -5.92 0.25 -23.15
C PRO A 110 -5.93 -1.01 -24.05
N GLY A 111 -6.32 -2.15 -23.50
CA GLY A 111 -6.29 -3.46 -24.16
C GLY A 111 -5.06 -4.33 -23.84
N THR A 112 -4.03 -3.80 -23.18
CA THR A 112 -2.88 -4.60 -22.74
C THR A 112 -3.31 -5.63 -21.71
N ARG A 113 -3.03 -6.93 -21.96
CA ARG A 113 -3.33 -8.00 -21.02
C ARG A 113 -2.28 -8.06 -19.94
N VAL A 114 -2.72 -8.12 -18.69
CA VAL A 114 -1.86 -8.20 -17.53
C VAL A 114 -2.14 -9.45 -16.72
N LYS A 115 -1.10 -9.92 -16.04
CA LYS A 115 -1.17 -11.05 -15.12
C LYS A 115 -0.46 -10.67 -13.84
N MET A 116 -1.17 -10.69 -12.72
CA MET A 116 -0.67 -10.33 -11.40
C MET A 116 -0.54 -11.58 -10.54
N ALA A 117 0.65 -11.78 -9.95
CA ALA A 117 0.86 -12.77 -8.91
C ALA A 117 0.36 -12.21 -7.58
N MET A 118 -0.42 -12.98 -6.83
CA MET A 118 -0.93 -12.57 -5.54
C MET A 118 -0.90 -13.74 -4.56
N GLU A 119 -0.46 -13.47 -3.33
CA GLU A 119 -0.51 -14.46 -2.25
C GLU A 119 -1.97 -14.79 -1.90
N THR A 120 -2.22 -16.07 -1.63
CA THR A 120 -3.49 -16.51 -1.05
C THR A 120 -3.66 -15.93 0.36
N GLU A 121 -4.90 -15.92 0.87
CA GLU A 121 -5.21 -15.37 2.21
C GLU A 121 -4.40 -16.04 3.34
N ASP A 122 -4.16 -17.35 3.20
CA ASP A 122 -3.32 -18.14 4.11
C ASP A 122 -1.82 -18.01 3.81
N SER A 123 -1.45 -17.24 2.78
CA SER A 123 -0.12 -17.06 2.21
C SER A 123 0.65 -18.35 1.97
N SER A 124 -0.07 -19.45 1.75
CA SER A 124 0.54 -20.75 1.48
C SER A 124 0.90 -20.91 0.00
N ARG A 125 0.23 -20.15 -0.89
CA ARG A 125 0.35 -20.27 -2.34
C ARG A 125 0.30 -18.91 -3.03
N ILE A 126 0.83 -18.87 -4.24
CA ILE A 126 0.64 -17.76 -5.17
C ILE A 126 -0.49 -18.12 -6.13
N THR A 127 -1.46 -17.24 -6.25
CA THR A 127 -2.53 -17.26 -7.27
C THR A 127 -2.25 -16.22 -8.34
N TRP A 128 -2.82 -16.43 -9.52
CA TRP A 128 -2.63 -15.55 -10.65
C TRP A 128 -3.95 -14.91 -11.04
N PHE A 129 -4.00 -13.58 -10.96
CA PHE A 129 -5.12 -12.79 -11.47
C PHE A 129 -4.78 -12.30 -12.88
N GLN A 130 -5.76 -12.36 -13.77
CA GLN A 130 -5.63 -11.90 -15.15
C GLN A 130 -6.58 -10.72 -15.36
N GLY A 131 -6.10 -9.69 -16.06
CA GLY A 131 -6.87 -8.48 -16.32
C GLY A 131 -6.47 -7.83 -17.64
N ILE A 132 -7.18 -6.75 -17.98
CA ILE A 132 -6.92 -5.96 -19.18
C ILE A 132 -6.85 -4.50 -18.76
N VAL A 133 -5.78 -3.80 -19.14
CA VAL A 133 -5.68 -2.36 -18.88
C VAL A 133 -6.84 -1.66 -19.61
N PHE A 134 -7.66 -0.92 -18.88
CA PHE A 134 -8.74 -0.10 -19.41
C PHE A 134 -8.32 1.35 -19.63
N TYR A 135 -7.54 1.90 -18.71
CA TYR A 135 -7.17 3.31 -18.73
C TYR A 135 -5.82 3.56 -18.06
N THR A 136 -5.17 4.67 -18.41
CA THR A 136 -3.88 5.10 -17.87
C THR A 136 -3.99 6.53 -17.35
N TYR A 137 -3.77 6.75 -16.04
CA TYR A 137 -3.99 8.04 -15.37
C TYR A 137 -2.79 8.99 -15.38
N GLN A 138 -1.89 8.91 -16.36
CA GLN A 138 -0.59 9.62 -16.35
C GLN A 138 -0.67 11.14 -16.11
N GLU A 139 -1.79 11.78 -16.44
CA GLU A 139 -1.86 13.24 -16.53
C GLU A 139 -2.91 13.92 -15.62
N THR A 140 -3.63 13.18 -14.77
CA THR A 140 -4.73 13.76 -13.96
C THR A 140 -4.49 13.64 -12.46
N GLY A 141 -4.87 14.67 -11.69
CA GLY A 141 -4.83 14.66 -10.23
C GLY A 141 -3.59 15.31 -9.60
N PRO A 142 -3.44 15.23 -8.27
CA PRO A 142 -2.34 15.86 -7.53
C PRO A 142 -0.97 15.16 -7.73
N TRP A 143 -0.96 13.91 -8.20
CA TRP A 143 0.24 13.09 -8.38
C TRP A 143 0.55 12.86 -9.88
N ARG A 144 0.50 13.92 -10.69
CA ARG A 144 0.79 13.81 -12.14
C ARG A 144 2.18 13.24 -12.38
N GLY A 145 2.29 12.34 -13.35
CA GLY A 145 3.56 11.67 -13.69
C GLY A 145 4.02 10.61 -12.68
N SER A 146 3.24 10.34 -11.62
CA SER A 146 3.57 9.27 -10.68
C SER A 146 3.27 7.88 -11.28
N PRO A 147 4.19 6.91 -11.18
CA PRO A 147 3.90 5.50 -11.51
C PRO A 147 2.85 4.86 -10.59
N TRP A 148 2.59 5.48 -9.42
CA TRP A 148 1.72 4.90 -8.41
C TRP A 148 0.28 4.77 -8.90
N LYS A 149 -0.21 3.54 -9.05
CA LYS A 149 -1.57 3.21 -9.51
C LYS A 149 -1.94 3.89 -10.83
N GLN A 150 -0.97 3.98 -11.72
CA GLN A 150 -1.16 4.59 -13.04
C GLN A 150 -2.16 3.81 -13.90
N LEU A 151 -2.30 2.49 -13.71
CA LEU A 151 -3.11 1.63 -14.55
C LEU A 151 -4.46 1.31 -13.90
N GLN A 152 -5.54 1.52 -14.64
CA GLN A 152 -6.84 0.91 -14.36
C GLN A 152 -6.90 -0.43 -15.10
N VAL A 153 -7.11 -1.52 -14.37
CA VAL A 153 -7.18 -2.90 -14.87
C VAL A 153 -8.55 -3.49 -14.56
#